data_AF-Q0ACU6-F1
#
_entry.id   AF-Q0ACU6-F1
#
_cell.length_a   1.000
_cell.length_b   1.000
_cell.length_c   1.000
_cell.angle_alpha   90.00
_cell.angle_beta   90.00
_cell.angle_gamma   90.00
#
_symmetry.space_group_name_H-M   'P 1'
#
loop_
_entity.id
_entity.type
_entity.pdbx_description
1 polymer ?
#
loop_
_entity_poly.entity_id
_entity_poly.type
_entity_poly.pdbx_seq_one_letter_code
_entity_poly.pdbx_strand_id
1 'polypeptide(L)'
;MLQLTAIDMIKASRQITYYGIKPQLPKVAPISLFAQDQKDELFLGPHVRLCGFSGMAHIESATLAHQYAEACTPSLQRRYGNETKLEVVSWESAEDKKLASRIQKDSEIIRKRLVAGNFTPNKAP
;
A
#
# COMPACT_ATOMS: atom_id res chain seq x y z
N MET A 1 -5.82 -28.76 43.39
CA MET A 1 -6.77 -28.13 42.46
C MET A 1 -6.41 -26.64 42.42
N LEU A 2 -5.54 -26.23 41.50
CA LEU A 2 -5.09 -24.84 41.37
C LEU A 2 -6.01 -24.17 40.34
N GLN A 3 -6.90 -23.28 40.79
CA GLN A 3 -7.63 -22.40 39.89
C GLN A 3 -6.65 -21.37 39.33
N LEU A 4 -6.40 -21.44 38.02
CA LEU A 4 -5.80 -20.33 37.28
C LEU A 4 -6.74 -19.13 37.40
N THR A 5 -6.24 -18.08 38.02
CA THR A 5 -6.92 -16.79 38.13
C THR A 5 -6.94 -16.11 36.77
N ALA A 6 -8.03 -15.38 36.51
CA ALA A 6 -8.32 -14.64 35.28
C ALA A 6 -7.38 -13.44 35.00
N ILE A 7 -6.08 -13.61 35.22
CA ILE A 7 -5.02 -12.62 34.96
C ILE A 7 -4.44 -12.81 33.55
N ASP A 8 -4.71 -13.95 32.90
CA ASP A 8 -4.50 -14.15 31.45
C ASP A 8 -5.68 -13.66 30.59
N MET A 9 -6.52 -12.76 31.14
CA MET A 9 -7.54 -12.04 30.36
C MET A 9 -6.85 -11.03 29.43
N ILE A 10 -6.55 -11.48 28.22
CA ILE A 10 -6.61 -10.71 26.97
C ILE A 10 -6.04 -9.30 27.14
N LYS A 11 -4.71 -9.18 27.04
CA LYS A 11 -4.12 -7.93 26.57
C LYS A 11 -4.66 -7.76 25.15
N ALA A 12 -5.76 -7.02 25.00
CA ALA A 12 -6.36 -6.76 23.69
C ALA A 12 -5.28 -6.10 22.85
N SER A 13 -4.64 -6.88 21.98
CA SER A 13 -3.68 -6.39 21.02
C SER A 13 -4.41 -5.32 20.24
N ARG A 14 -4.04 -4.05 20.45
CA ARG A 14 -4.60 -2.95 19.67
C ARG A 14 -4.41 -3.31 18.21
N GLN A 15 -5.48 -3.23 17.43
CA GLN A 15 -5.39 -3.44 16.00
C GLN A 15 -5.10 -2.10 15.33
N ILE A 16 -4.30 -2.14 14.26
CA ILE A 16 -4.09 -1.01 13.38
C ILE A 16 -4.70 -1.37 12.03
N THR A 17 -5.57 -0.49 11.53
CA THR A 17 -6.05 -0.51 10.15
C THR A 17 -5.15 0.37 9.30
N TYR A 18 -4.76 -0.11 8.14
CA TYR A 18 -4.00 0.66 7.16
C TYR A 18 -4.45 0.30 5.74
N TYR A 19 -4.04 1.12 4.78
CA TYR A 19 -4.50 1.01 3.40
C TYR A 19 -3.33 0.77 2.44
N GLY A 20 -3.56 -0.06 1.44
CA GLY A 20 -2.69 -0.26 0.29
C GLY A 20 -3.44 0.04 -1.01
N ILE A 21 -2.74 -0.01 -2.14
CA ILE A 21 -3.34 0.24 -3.45
C ILE A 21 -2.92 -0.89 -4.40
N LYS A 22 -3.90 -1.58 -4.99
CA LYS A 22 -3.71 -2.61 -6.01
C LYS A 22 -3.98 -2.04 -7.40
N PRO A 23 -3.10 -2.24 -8.39
CA PRO A 23 -3.39 -1.91 -9.77
C PRO A 23 -4.19 -3.05 -10.45
N GLN A 24 -5.13 -2.68 -11.30
CA GLN A 24 -5.76 -3.58 -12.26
C GLN A 24 -5.24 -3.19 -13.65
N LEU A 25 -4.37 -4.02 -14.23
CA LEU A 25 -3.68 -3.72 -15.50
C LEU A 25 -4.42 -4.34 -16.69
N PRO A 26 -4.44 -3.68 -17.88
CA PRO A 26 -5.10 -4.21 -19.07
C PRO A 26 -4.26 -5.18 -19.90
N LYS A 27 -2.96 -5.28 -19.60
CA LYS A 27 -2.02 -6.22 -20.23
C LYS A 27 -1.22 -6.92 -19.13
N VAL A 28 -0.76 -8.14 -19.41
CA VAL A 28 0.20 -8.86 -18.56
C VAL A 28 1.35 -7.92 -18.22
N ALA A 29 1.65 -7.77 -16.93
CA ALA A 29 2.69 -6.87 -16.46
C ALA A 29 4.05 -7.19 -17.15
N PRO A 30 4.96 -6.21 -17.32
CA PRO A 30 6.31 -6.45 -17.85
C PRO A 30 6.98 -7.65 -17.15
N ILE A 31 7.86 -8.40 -17.83
CA ILE A 31 8.46 -9.66 -17.32
C ILE A 31 9.01 -9.55 -15.89
N SER A 32 9.57 -8.38 -15.51
CA SER A 32 10.06 -8.10 -14.15
C SER A 32 8.99 -8.10 -13.04
N LEU A 33 7.70 -8.04 -13.41
CA LEU A 33 6.53 -8.05 -12.54
C LEU A 33 5.62 -9.27 -12.80
N PHE A 34 5.92 -10.09 -13.81
CA PHE A 34 5.08 -11.21 -14.26
C PHE A 34 4.75 -12.22 -13.15
N ALA A 35 5.71 -12.54 -12.30
CA ALA A 35 5.48 -13.47 -11.18
C ALA A 35 4.60 -12.88 -10.06
N GLN A 36 4.57 -11.55 -9.91
CA GLN A 36 3.73 -10.84 -8.93
C GLN A 36 2.33 -10.62 -9.47
N ASP A 37 2.21 -10.33 -10.77
CA ASP A 37 0.94 -10.22 -11.50
C ASP A 37 0.20 -11.57 -11.51
N GLN A 38 0.90 -12.68 -11.77
CA GLN A 38 0.32 -14.03 -11.71
C GLN A 38 -0.15 -14.47 -10.30
N LYS A 39 0.35 -13.82 -9.24
CA LYS A 39 0.00 -14.14 -7.85
C LYS A 39 -0.96 -13.13 -7.21
N ASP A 40 -1.43 -12.13 -7.94
CA ASP A 40 -2.19 -10.99 -7.40
C ASP A 40 -1.45 -10.24 -6.28
N GLU A 41 -0.12 -10.15 -6.40
CA GLU A 41 0.78 -9.54 -5.42
C GLU A 41 1.32 -8.18 -5.90
N LEU A 42 0.69 -7.55 -6.89
CA LEU A 42 1.10 -6.25 -7.40
C LEU A 42 0.45 -5.13 -6.60
N PHE A 43 1.25 -4.18 -6.15
CA PHE A 43 0.82 -3.03 -5.35
C PHE A 43 1.52 -1.76 -5.79
N LEU A 44 0.95 -0.62 -5.42
CA LEU A 44 1.60 0.68 -5.57
C LEU A 44 2.45 1.00 -4.32
N GLY A 45 3.73 1.26 -4.53
CA GLY A 45 4.64 1.77 -3.50
C GLY A 45 4.52 3.30 -3.31
N PRO A 46 5.10 3.86 -2.24
CA PRO A 46 5.01 5.30 -1.92
C PRO A 46 5.81 6.20 -2.89
N HIS A 47 6.58 5.60 -3.80
CA HIS A 47 7.35 6.29 -4.83
C HIS A 47 6.80 6.09 -6.25
N VAL A 48 5.49 5.85 -6.37
CA VAL A 48 4.75 5.74 -7.65
C VAL A 48 5.24 4.58 -8.54
N ARG A 49 5.77 3.53 -7.92
CA ARG A 49 6.24 2.31 -8.59
C ARG A 49 5.32 1.16 -8.24
N LEU A 50 5.01 0.34 -9.24
CA LEU A 50 4.42 -0.98 -8.99
C LEU A 50 5.49 -1.89 -8.37
N CYS A 51 5.11 -2.65 -7.35
CA CYS A 51 6.00 -3.52 -6.57
C CYS A 51 5.24 -4.67 -5.94
N GLY A 52 5.97 -5.66 -5.43
CA GLY A 52 5.41 -6.71 -4.58
C GLY A 52 4.97 -6.22 -3.20
N PHE A 53 4.37 -7.12 -2.42
CA PHE A 53 3.86 -6.86 -1.06
C PHE A 53 4.86 -6.13 -0.14
N SER A 54 6.14 -6.50 -0.16
CA SER A 54 7.18 -5.88 0.68
C SER A 54 7.46 -4.41 0.37
N GLY A 55 7.20 -3.98 -0.87
CA GLY A 55 7.38 -2.60 -1.32
C GLY A 55 6.11 -1.75 -1.24
N MET A 56 4.97 -2.36 -0.92
CA MET A 56 3.65 -1.71 -0.87
C MET A 56 3.67 -0.48 0.03
N ALA A 57 2.97 0.57 -0.40
CA ALA A 57 2.70 1.71 0.46
C ALA A 57 1.75 1.31 1.58
N HIS A 58 2.14 1.59 2.83
CA HIS A 58 1.26 1.45 3.98
C HIS A 58 0.72 2.84 4.34
N ILE A 59 -0.58 3.05 4.13
CA ILE A 59 -1.20 4.37 4.16
C ILE A 59 -2.12 4.46 5.37
N GLU A 60 -2.03 5.55 6.13
CA GLU A 60 -2.72 5.72 7.41
C GLU A 60 -4.26 5.86 7.30
N SER A 61 -4.78 6.28 6.15
CA SER A 61 -6.21 6.57 5.98
C SER A 61 -6.71 6.30 4.57
N ALA A 62 -7.98 5.94 4.46
CA ALA A 62 -8.66 5.72 3.19
C ALA A 62 -8.59 6.98 2.32
N THR A 63 -8.85 8.16 2.90
CA THR A 63 -8.82 9.45 2.19
C THR A 63 -7.47 9.70 1.52
N LEU A 64 -6.37 9.50 2.26
CA LEU A 64 -5.02 9.68 1.72
C LEU A 64 -4.73 8.66 0.61
N ALA A 65 -5.18 7.42 0.78
CA ALA A 65 -5.01 6.36 -0.22
C ALA A 65 -5.75 6.67 -1.52
N HIS A 66 -7.00 7.14 -1.44
CA HIS A 66 -7.80 7.54 -2.60
C HIS A 66 -7.17 8.73 -3.33
N GLN A 67 -6.80 9.79 -2.61
CA GLN A 67 -6.13 10.96 -3.21
C GLN A 67 -4.83 10.56 -3.93
N TYR A 68 -4.05 9.67 -3.32
CA TYR A 68 -2.82 9.18 -3.93
C TYR A 68 -3.07 8.31 -5.16
N ALA A 69 -4.07 7.43 -5.12
CA ALA A 69 -4.47 6.61 -6.26
C ALA A 69 -4.93 7.49 -7.44
N GLU A 70 -5.83 8.44 -7.21
CA GLU A 70 -6.32 9.37 -8.23
C GLU A 70 -5.16 10.12 -8.88
N ALA A 71 -4.24 10.67 -8.08
CA ALA A 71 -3.11 11.43 -8.59
C ALA A 71 -2.10 10.58 -9.37
N CYS A 72 -1.92 9.31 -9.02
CA CYS A 72 -1.03 8.38 -9.74
C CYS A 72 -1.63 7.84 -11.04
N THR A 73 -2.97 7.81 -11.14
CA THR A 73 -3.70 7.13 -12.23
C THR A 73 -3.26 7.57 -13.63
N PRO A 74 -3.16 8.89 -13.95
CA PRO A 74 -2.76 9.33 -15.29
C PRO A 74 -1.33 8.88 -15.68
N SER A 75 -0.42 8.84 -14.71
CA SER A 75 0.97 8.42 -14.92
C SER A 75 1.06 6.93 -15.23
N LEU A 76 0.31 6.11 -14.48
CA LEU A 76 0.28 4.67 -14.66
C LEU A 76 -0.50 4.27 -15.91
N GLN A 77 -1.61 4.93 -16.24
CA GLN A 77 -2.35 4.72 -17.49
C GLN A 77 -1.47 4.97 -18.71
N ARG A 78 -0.66 6.04 -18.71
CA ARG A 78 0.30 6.31 -19.80
C ARG A 78 1.32 5.20 -19.97
N ARG A 79 1.71 4.53 -18.86
CA ARG A 79 2.76 3.50 -18.86
C ARG A 79 2.23 2.10 -19.17
N TYR A 80 1.08 1.75 -18.62
CA TYR A 80 0.55 0.38 -18.62
C TYR A 80 -0.74 0.22 -19.44
N GLY A 81 -1.35 1.32 -19.88
CA GLY A 81 -2.55 1.36 -20.73
C GLY A 81 -3.71 2.11 -20.07
N ASN A 82 -4.55 2.75 -20.88
CA ASN A 82 -5.63 3.64 -20.43
C ASN A 82 -6.69 2.96 -19.55
N GLU A 83 -6.82 1.63 -19.66
CA GLU A 83 -7.72 0.82 -18.83
C GLU A 83 -7.16 0.52 -17.43
N THR A 84 -5.94 0.96 -17.13
CA THR A 84 -5.34 0.79 -15.80
C THR A 84 -6.18 1.48 -14.74
N LYS A 85 -6.61 0.71 -13.73
CA LYS A 85 -7.32 1.21 -12.55
C LYS A 85 -6.48 0.99 -11.29
N LEU A 86 -6.72 1.81 -10.27
CA LEU A 86 -6.13 1.67 -8.96
C LEU A 86 -7.23 1.48 -7.92
N GLU A 87 -7.13 0.40 -7.16
CA GLU A 87 -8.09 0.01 -6.14
C GLU A 87 -7.46 0.17 -4.75
N VAL A 88 -8.14 0.90 -3.87
CA VAL A 88 -7.72 1.04 -2.47
C VAL A 88 -8.22 -0.18 -1.69
N VAL A 89 -7.32 -0.83 -0.96
CA VAL A 89 -7.62 -2.00 -0.12
C VAL A 89 -7.25 -1.71 1.33
N SER A 90 -8.07 -2.17 2.27
CA SER A 90 -7.79 -2.07 3.72
C SER A 90 -7.19 -3.36 4.27
N TRP A 91 -6.32 -3.20 5.25
CA TRP A 91 -5.66 -4.28 5.97
C TRP A 91 -5.78 -4.04 7.46
N GLU A 92 -5.86 -5.13 8.23
CA GLU A 92 -5.85 -5.10 9.68
C GLU A 92 -4.67 -5.94 10.18
N SER A 93 -3.97 -5.42 11.19
CA SER A 93 -2.89 -6.13 11.84
C SER A 93 -2.83 -5.79 13.32
N ALA A 94 -2.20 -6.65 14.11
CA ALA A 94 -1.85 -6.29 15.47
C ALA A 94 -0.87 -5.11 15.46
N GLU A 95 -1.00 -4.23 16.46
CA GLU A 95 -0.12 -3.09 16.63
C GLU A 95 1.33 -3.56 16.79
N ASP A 96 2.15 -3.17 15.81
CA ASP A 96 3.59 -3.38 15.80
C ASP A 96 4.29 -2.04 15.54
N LYS A 97 5.36 -1.77 16.30
CA LYS A 97 6.10 -0.50 16.21
C LYS A 97 6.73 -0.32 14.83
N LYS A 98 7.19 -1.39 14.18
CA LYS A 98 7.79 -1.29 12.84
C LYS A 98 6.71 -0.99 11.81
N LEU A 99 5.57 -1.65 11.90
CA LEU A 99 4.41 -1.37 11.05
C LEU A 99 3.91 0.08 11.22
N ALA A 100 3.73 0.54 12.46
CA ALA A 100 3.30 1.92 12.73
C ALA A 100 4.29 2.96 12.15
N SER A 101 5.59 2.74 12.35
CA SER A 101 6.63 3.60 11.76
C SER A 101 6.62 3.57 10.22
N ARG A 102 6.36 2.39 9.62
CA ARG A 102 6.23 2.25 8.17
C ARG A 102 5.03 3.01 7.63
N ILE A 103 3.86 2.88 8.28
CA ILE A 103 2.63 3.61 7.93
C ILE A 103 2.88 5.12 7.94
N GLN A 104 3.48 5.63 9.02
CA GLN A 104 3.80 7.05 9.13
C GLN A 104 4.73 7.52 8.02
N LYS A 105 5.86 6.82 7.82
CA LYS A 105 6.88 7.17 6.83
C LYS A 105 6.32 7.19 5.41
N ASP A 106 5.57 6.17 5.02
CA ASP A 106 4.99 6.08 3.68
C ASP A 106 3.92 7.15 3.46
N SER A 107 3.07 7.39 4.47
CA SER A 107 2.06 8.45 4.43
C SER A 107 2.68 9.84 4.30
N GLU A 108 3.79 10.12 5.00
CA GLU A 108 4.54 11.37 4.85
C GLU A 108 5.13 11.56 3.44
N ILE A 109 5.69 10.50 2.84
CA ILE A 109 6.19 10.54 1.46
C ILE A 109 5.03 10.86 0.50
N ILE A 110 3.90 10.20 0.67
CA ILE A 110 2.71 10.39 -0.17
C ILE A 110 2.19 11.82 -0.06
N ARG A 111 2.02 12.35 1.16
CA ARG A 111 1.59 13.75 1.37
C ARG A 111 2.54 14.73 0.68
N LYS A 112 3.86 14.54 0.79
CA LYS A 112 4.85 15.38 0.10
C LYS A 112 4.69 15.34 -1.42
N ARG A 113 4.39 14.17 -2.00
CA ARG A 113 4.15 14.04 -3.45
C ARG A 113 2.84 14.70 -3.88
N LEU A 114 1.78 14.55 -3.10
CA LEU A 114 0.50 15.20 -3.35
C LEU A 114 0.66 16.72 -3.39
N VAL A 115 1.39 17.30 -2.43
CA VAL A 115 1.70 18.74 -2.42
C VAL A 115 2.58 19.14 -3.62
N ALA A 116 3.59 18.34 -3.97
CA ALA A 116 4.51 18.67 -5.06
C ALA A 116 3.94 18.43 -6.47
N GLY A 117 2.85 17.67 -6.60
CA GLY A 117 2.29 17.27 -7.90
C GLY A 117 3.19 16.32 -8.72
N ASN A 118 4.26 15.77 -8.12
CA ASN A 118 5.24 14.94 -8.84
C ASN A 118 4.98 13.43 -8.66
N PHE A 119 4.36 12.86 -9.69
CA PHE A 119 4.03 11.43 -9.77
C PHE A 119 4.90 10.66 -10.78
N THR A 120 6.11 11.15 -11.01
CA THR A 120 7.15 10.41 -11.72
C THR A 120 7.95 9.58 -10.72
N PRO A 121 8.24 8.31 -11.01
CA PRO A 121 9.12 7.50 -10.17
C PRO A 121 10.52 8.11 -10.05
N ASN A 122 11.10 8.09 -8.83
CA ASN A 122 12.42 8.70 -8.59
C ASN A 122 13.60 7.97 -9.26
N LYS A 123 13.39 6.76 -9.79
CA LYS A 123 14.36 6.11 -10.68
C LYS A 123 13.61 5.58 -11.92
N ALA A 124 14.29 5.45 -13.05
CA ALA A 124 13.79 4.66 -14.18
C ALA A 124 13.75 3.15 -13.81
N PRO A 125 12.91 2.33 -14.47
CA PRO A 125 12.93 0.88 -14.30
C PRO A 125 14.34 0.30 -14.38
#